data_AF-A0A2H5WSM2-F1
#
_entry.id   AF-A0A2H5WSM2-F1
#
_cell.length_a   1.000
_cell.length_b   1.000
_cell.length_c   1.000
_cell.angle_alpha   90.00
_cell.angle_beta   90.00
_cell.angle_gamma   90.00
#
_symmetry.space_group_name_H-M   'P 1'
#
loop_
_entity.id
_entity.type
_entity.pdbx_description
1 polymer ?
#
loop_
_entity_poly.entity_id
_entity_poly.type
_entity_poly.pdbx_seq_one_letter_code
_entity_poly.pdbx_strand_id
1 'polypeptide(L)'
;MEILKPVTPEELEQIERTPYEARDLSVRAMVQFLALIFFTIIGSLIISYFVFQWILPKEEPSLPSVRKEALERQLPPEPRVQGFPMQDWEKFYAQEIEKTTTYSVDPKTGIARIPVERAKELILQRGLPGTPAPQGVKTNAK
;
A
#
# COMPACT_ATOMS: atom_id res chain seq x y z
N MET A 1 11.18 -39.53 -51.88
CA MET A 1 11.80 -38.84 -53.02
C MET A 1 10.72 -38.75 -54.09
N GLU A 2 9.94 -37.67 -54.08
CA GLU A 2 8.97 -37.40 -55.15
C GLU A 2 9.76 -37.16 -56.44
N ILE A 3 9.57 -38.07 -57.38
CA ILE A 3 10.20 -38.03 -58.68
C ILE A 3 9.59 -36.84 -59.41
N LEU A 4 10.40 -35.82 -59.69
CA LEU A 4 10.00 -34.68 -60.50
C LEU A 4 9.43 -35.21 -61.81
N LYS A 5 8.18 -34.86 -62.11
CA LYS A 5 7.52 -35.16 -63.39
C LYS A 5 8.44 -34.62 -64.51
N PRO A 6 8.83 -35.44 -65.50
CA PRO A 6 9.65 -34.95 -66.59
C PRO A 6 8.85 -33.90 -67.39
N VAL A 7 9.45 -32.72 -67.58
CA VAL A 7 8.84 -31.62 -68.34
C VAL A 7 8.75 -32.04 -69.80
N THR A 8 7.55 -31.96 -70.37
CA THR A 8 7.30 -32.35 -71.76
C THR A 8 7.87 -31.31 -72.73
N PRO A 9 8.26 -31.68 -73.97
CA PRO A 9 8.81 -30.74 -74.94
C PRO A 9 7.89 -29.54 -75.22
N GLU A 10 6.58 -29.75 -75.18
CA GLU A 10 5.60 -28.68 -75.36
C GLU A 10 5.52 -27.73 -74.15
N GLU A 11 5.64 -28.25 -72.93
CA GLU A 11 5.76 -27.42 -71.72
C GLU A 11 7.06 -26.59 -71.75
N LEU A 12 8.17 -27.15 -72.25
CA LEU A 12 9.43 -26.41 -72.43
C LEU A 12 9.28 -25.27 -73.44
N GLU A 13 8.63 -25.53 -74.58
CA GLU A 13 8.38 -24.50 -75.59
C GLU A 13 7.44 -23.41 -75.06
N GLN A 14 6.44 -23.78 -74.25
CA GLN A 14 5.55 -22.82 -73.61
C GLN A 14 6.27 -21.93 -72.58
N ILE A 15 7.18 -22.50 -71.78
CA ILE A 15 8.02 -21.77 -70.83
C ILE A 15 8.98 -20.83 -71.58
N GLU A 16 9.55 -21.28 -72.70
CA GLU A 16 10.45 -20.47 -73.53
C GLU A 16 9.71 -19.31 -74.23
N ARG A 17 8.47 -19.53 -74.68
CA ARG A 17 7.62 -18.49 -75.29
C ARG A 17 6.99 -17.52 -74.29
N THR A 18 6.80 -17.96 -73.04
CA THR A 18 6.17 -17.15 -71.98
C THR A 18 7.02 -17.15 -70.71
N PRO A 19 8.24 -16.57 -70.75
CA PRO A 19 9.20 -16.66 -69.66
C PRO A 19 8.78 -15.90 -68.38
N TYR A 20 7.73 -15.07 -68.43
CA TYR A 20 7.13 -14.41 -67.27
C TYR A 20 5.63 -14.14 -67.46
N GLU A 21 4.90 -13.99 -66.35
CA GLU A 21 3.50 -13.58 -66.34
C GLU A 21 3.38 -12.07 -66.58
N ALA A 22 2.74 -11.66 -67.67
CA ALA A 22 2.63 -10.25 -68.07
C ALA A 22 1.52 -9.46 -67.31
N ARG A 23 0.80 -10.12 -66.39
CA ARG A 23 -0.28 -9.48 -65.64
C ARG A 23 0.21 -9.06 -64.26
N ASP A 24 0.88 -7.91 -64.25
CA ASP A 24 1.31 -7.26 -63.01
C ASP A 24 0.12 -6.88 -62.12
N LEU A 25 0.40 -6.77 -60.81
CA LEU A 25 -0.55 -6.27 -59.83
C LEU A 25 -1.04 -4.87 -60.25
N SER A 26 -2.32 -4.74 -60.58
CA SER A 26 -2.83 -3.46 -61.07
C SER A 26 -2.66 -2.36 -60.02
N VAL A 27 -1.93 -1.30 -60.38
CA VAL A 27 -1.62 -0.18 -59.48
C VAL A 27 -2.89 0.41 -58.88
N ARG A 28 -3.97 0.48 -59.68
CA ARG A 28 -5.28 0.96 -59.23
C ARG A 28 -5.89 0.08 -58.13
N ALA A 29 -5.90 -1.25 -58.30
CA ALA A 29 -6.43 -2.14 -57.29
C ALA A 29 -5.56 -2.13 -56.02
N MET A 30 -4.24 -2.04 -56.18
CA MET A 30 -3.32 -1.90 -55.05
C MET A 30 -3.59 -0.62 -54.25
N VAL A 31 -3.75 0.52 -54.92
CA VAL A 31 -4.05 1.80 -54.27
C VAL A 31 -5.44 1.77 -53.61
N GLN A 32 -6.44 1.18 -54.26
CA GLN A 32 -7.77 1.03 -53.67
C GLN A 32 -7.76 0.13 -52.43
N PHE A 33 -6.99 -0.95 -52.46
CA PHE A 33 -6.83 -1.86 -51.34
C PHE A 33 -6.12 -1.18 -50.15
N LEU A 34 -5.03 -0.45 -50.42
CA LEU A 34 -4.32 0.32 -49.39
C LEU A 34 -5.21 1.43 -48.81
N ALA A 35 -5.97 2.14 -49.65
CA ALA A 35 -6.92 3.14 -49.19
C ALA A 35 -7.99 2.50 -48.30
N LEU A 36 -8.53 1.34 -48.68
CA LEU A 36 -9.50 0.62 -47.87
C LEU A 36 -8.93 0.23 -46.51
N ILE A 37 -7.71 -0.31 -46.43
CA ILE A 37 -7.04 -0.60 -45.15
C ILE A 37 -6.85 0.67 -44.32
N PHE A 38 -6.40 1.75 -44.94
CA PHE A 38 -6.19 3.02 -44.26
C PHE A 38 -7.50 3.52 -43.64
N PHE A 39 -8.59 3.55 -44.41
CA PHE A 39 -9.88 4.01 -43.92
C PHE A 39 -10.50 3.07 -42.88
N THR A 40 -10.29 1.76 -42.96
CA THR A 40 -10.78 0.83 -41.93
C THR A 40 -10.03 1.01 -40.62
N ILE A 41 -8.71 1.21 -40.64
CA ILE A 41 -7.92 1.51 -39.45
C ILE A 41 -8.40 2.82 -38.82
N ILE A 42 -8.46 3.90 -39.61
CA ILE A 42 -8.92 5.21 -39.13
C ILE A 42 -10.35 5.13 -38.59
N GLY A 43 -11.25 4.45 -39.30
CA GLY A 43 -12.62 4.21 -38.86
C GLY A 43 -12.69 3.47 -37.52
N SER A 44 -11.88 2.41 -37.35
CA SER A 44 -11.82 1.66 -36.09
C SER A 44 -11.35 2.51 -34.92
N LEU A 45 -10.37 3.40 -35.13
CA LEU A 45 -9.86 4.31 -34.11
C LEU A 45 -10.89 5.37 -33.74
N ILE A 46 -11.60 5.92 -34.73
CA ILE A 46 -12.68 6.89 -34.51
C ILE A 46 -13.81 6.24 -33.71
N ILE A 47 -14.28 5.07 -34.14
CA ILE A 47 -15.33 4.33 -33.43
C ILE A 47 -14.88 4.01 -32.01
N SER A 48 -13.66 3.50 -31.84
CA SER A 48 -13.07 3.22 -30.52
C SER A 48 -13.08 4.48 -29.64
N TYR A 49 -12.61 5.62 -30.16
CA TYR A 49 -12.63 6.89 -29.43
C TYR A 49 -14.04 7.29 -28.98
N PHE A 50 -15.04 7.19 -29.85
CA PHE A 50 -16.43 7.49 -29.49
C PHE A 50 -17.02 6.50 -28.49
N VAL A 51 -16.71 5.20 -28.63
CA VAL A 51 -17.07 4.17 -27.65
C VAL A 51 -16.45 4.50 -26.30
N PHE A 52 -15.18 4.86 -26.24
CA PHE A 52 -14.53 5.30 -25.01
C PHE A 52 -15.23 6.52 -24.41
N GLN A 53 -15.61 7.52 -25.22
CA GLN A 53 -16.33 8.70 -24.74
C GLN A 53 -17.76 8.41 -24.25
N TRP A 54 -18.40 7.36 -24.76
CA TRP A 54 -19.77 6.97 -24.40
C TRP A 54 -19.82 5.98 -23.21
N ILE A 55 -18.90 5.02 -23.18
CA ILE A 55 -18.85 3.94 -22.18
C ILE A 55 -18.07 4.39 -20.94
N LEU A 56 -16.96 5.11 -21.07
CA LEU A 56 -16.22 5.53 -19.89
C LEU A 56 -17.03 6.61 -19.18
N PRO A 57 -17.37 6.42 -17.90
CA PRO A 57 -17.89 7.50 -17.08
C PRO A 57 -16.92 8.67 -17.19
N LYS A 58 -17.41 9.84 -17.60
CA LYS A 58 -16.67 11.12 -17.49
C LYS A 58 -16.58 11.59 -16.04
N GLU A 59 -16.73 10.69 -15.10
CA GLU A 59 -16.31 10.93 -13.75
C GLU A 59 -14.82 11.21 -13.88
N GLU A 60 -14.43 12.48 -13.67
CA GLU A 60 -13.13 12.69 -13.07
C GLU A 60 -13.03 11.65 -11.97
N PRO A 61 -11.87 11.03 -11.75
CA PRO A 61 -11.62 10.57 -10.42
C PRO A 61 -11.69 11.86 -9.56
N SER A 62 -12.89 12.19 -9.07
CA SER A 62 -13.06 12.18 -7.65
C SER A 62 -12.52 10.81 -7.26
N LEU A 63 -11.18 10.76 -7.11
CA LEU A 63 -10.53 9.93 -6.14
C LEU A 63 -11.56 9.89 -5.04
N PRO A 64 -12.16 8.73 -4.73
CA PRO A 64 -13.06 8.69 -3.60
C PRO A 64 -12.22 9.36 -2.53
N SER A 65 -12.67 10.53 -2.04
CA SER A 65 -12.25 11.00 -0.74
C SER A 65 -12.57 9.78 0.10
N VAL A 66 -11.49 9.04 0.39
CA VAL A 66 -11.49 7.57 0.50
C VAL A 66 -12.81 7.13 1.08
N ARG A 67 -13.62 6.38 0.30
CA ARG A 67 -15.00 5.95 0.62
C ARG A 67 -15.16 6.01 2.14
N LYS A 68 -16.09 6.76 2.72
CA LYS A 68 -16.13 6.91 4.20
C LYS A 68 -16.10 5.55 4.92
N GLU A 69 -16.66 4.49 4.31
CA GLU A 69 -16.54 3.10 4.80
C GLU A 69 -15.18 2.40 4.55
N ALA A 70 -14.35 2.85 3.60
CA ALA A 70 -12.93 2.48 3.46
C ALA A 70 -12.00 3.40 4.28
N LEU A 71 -12.47 4.59 4.68
CA LEU A 71 -11.79 5.50 5.60
C LEU A 71 -11.89 4.99 7.04
N GLU A 72 -13.04 4.42 7.39
CA GLU A 72 -13.15 3.50 8.50
C GLU A 72 -12.46 2.20 8.11
N ARG A 73 -11.14 2.15 8.29
CA ARG A 73 -10.47 0.86 8.47
C ARG A 73 -11.28 0.12 9.53
N GLN A 74 -12.04 -0.89 9.11
CA GLN A 74 -12.56 -1.90 10.02
C GLN A 74 -11.33 -2.58 10.58
N LEU A 75 -10.83 -2.03 11.68
CA LEU A 75 -9.72 -2.60 12.41
C LEU A 75 -10.20 -3.97 12.87
N PRO A 76 -9.36 -5.02 12.73
CA PRO A 76 -9.68 -6.34 13.22
C PRO A 76 -10.24 -6.28 14.65
N PRO A 77 -11.17 -7.19 15.00
CA PRO A 77 -11.60 -7.32 16.39
C PRO A 77 -10.37 -7.53 17.27
N GLU A 78 -10.42 -7.05 18.51
CA GLU A 78 -9.29 -7.18 19.43
C GLU A 78 -8.92 -8.66 19.64
N PRO A 79 -7.63 -9.00 19.77
CA PRO A 79 -6.48 -8.11 19.98
C PRO A 79 -5.83 -7.60 18.68
N ARG A 80 -5.59 -6.28 18.62
CA ARG A 80 -4.91 -5.63 17.49
C ARG A 80 -3.40 -5.66 17.70
N VAL A 81 -2.65 -5.76 16.61
CA VAL A 81 -1.19 -5.55 16.64
C VAL A 81 -0.91 -4.08 16.96
N GLN A 82 -0.08 -3.82 17.97
CA GLN A 82 0.36 -2.49 18.31
C GLN A 82 1.23 -1.92 17.18
N GLY A 83 0.80 -0.82 16.56
CA GLY A 83 1.47 -0.27 15.37
C GLY A 83 2.81 0.39 15.66
N PHE A 84 2.94 1.06 16.81
CA PHE A 84 4.15 1.82 17.19
C PHE A 84 4.55 1.52 18.64
N PRO A 85 4.96 0.28 18.95
CA PRO A 85 5.25 -0.14 20.32
C PRO A 85 6.30 0.73 21.02
N MET A 86 7.29 1.24 20.28
CA MET A 86 8.35 2.08 20.85
C MET A 86 7.84 3.46 21.30
N GLN A 87 6.98 4.09 20.51
CA GLN A 87 6.42 5.41 20.86
C GLN A 87 5.46 5.30 22.03
N ASP A 88 4.67 4.23 22.09
CA ASP A 88 3.77 3.98 23.21
C ASP A 88 4.55 3.67 24.48
N TRP A 89 5.66 2.92 24.37
CA TRP A 89 6.59 2.70 25.47
C TRP A 89 7.17 4.01 26.01
N GLU A 90 7.65 4.90 25.14
CA GLU A 90 8.20 6.20 25.56
C GLU A 90 7.16 7.05 26.31
N LYS A 91 5.92 7.08 25.84
CA LYS A 91 4.82 7.78 26.51
C LYS A 91 4.51 7.16 27.87
N PHE A 92 4.41 5.84 27.94
CA PHE A 92 4.18 5.12 29.18
C PHE A 92 5.30 5.39 30.18
N TYR A 93 6.55 5.28 29.74
CA TYR A 93 7.72 5.54 30.55
C TYR A 93 7.74 6.97 31.09
N ALA A 94 7.48 7.97 30.24
CA ALA A 94 7.40 9.36 30.66
C ALA A 94 6.33 9.60 31.73
N GLN A 95 5.14 9.00 31.58
CA GLN A 95 4.06 9.10 32.56
C GLN A 95 4.43 8.46 33.91
N GLU A 96 5.10 7.31 33.90
CA GLU A 96 5.53 6.64 35.13
C GLU A 96 6.62 7.42 35.86
N ILE A 97 7.56 8.01 35.11
CA ILE A 97 8.57 8.90 35.68
C ILE A 97 7.91 10.13 36.30
N GLU A 98 6.96 10.76 35.61
CA GLU A 98 6.24 11.92 36.12
C GLU A 98 5.52 11.58 37.44
N LYS A 99 4.79 10.46 37.50
CA LYS A 99 4.09 10.01 38.72
C LYS A 99 5.02 9.81 39.91
N THR A 100 6.25 9.35 39.65
CA THR A 100 7.23 8.96 40.69
C THR A 100 8.06 10.15 41.17
N THR A 101 8.29 11.14 40.30
CA THR A 101 9.22 12.26 40.55
C THR A 101 8.53 13.59 40.86
N THR A 102 7.22 13.71 40.60
CA THR A 102 6.48 14.96 40.78
C THR A 102 5.43 14.89 41.88
N TYR A 103 5.04 16.07 42.37
CA TYR A 103 3.92 16.22 43.29
C TYR A 103 2.61 16.28 42.50
N SER A 104 1.56 15.66 43.02
CA SER A 104 0.21 15.82 42.48
C SER A 104 -0.82 15.73 43.60
N VAL A 105 -2.00 16.29 43.36
CA VAL A 105 -3.14 16.20 44.28
C VAL A 105 -4.32 15.68 43.47
N ASP A 106 -4.99 14.65 43.99
CA ASP A 106 -6.24 14.18 43.40
C ASP A 106 -7.36 15.18 43.75
N PRO A 107 -7.95 15.88 42.77
CA PRO A 107 -8.98 16.88 43.02
C PRO A 107 -10.28 16.30 43.60
N LYS A 108 -10.52 14.98 43.47
CA LYS A 108 -11.74 14.34 43.97
C LYS A 108 -11.60 13.88 45.42
N THR A 109 -10.44 13.35 45.78
CA THR A 109 -10.20 12.77 47.12
C THR A 109 -9.42 13.72 48.03
N GLY A 110 -8.78 14.75 47.48
CA GLY A 110 -7.88 15.65 48.21
C GLY A 110 -6.57 15.00 48.63
N ILE A 111 -6.31 13.75 48.22
CA ILE A 111 -5.11 13.01 48.60
C ILE A 111 -3.93 13.52 47.77
N ALA A 112 -2.88 13.96 48.47
CA ALA A 112 -1.63 14.40 47.86
C ALA A 112 -0.67 13.21 47.65
N ARG A 113 -0.13 13.11 46.44
CA ARG A 113 1.01 12.24 46.10
C ARG A 113 2.29 13.05 46.16
N ILE A 114 3.30 12.46 46.79
CA ILE A 114 4.66 13.02 46.88
C ILE A 114 5.63 12.18 46.04
N PRO A 115 6.73 12.77 45.55
CA PRO A 115 7.81 12.02 44.90
C PRO A 115 8.37 10.92 45.78
N VAL A 116 8.81 9.81 45.18
CA VAL A 116 9.31 8.65 45.92
C VAL A 116 10.58 8.97 46.70
N GLU A 117 11.47 9.79 46.15
CA GLU A 117 12.67 10.30 46.84
C GLU A 117 12.28 10.99 48.14
N ARG A 118 11.27 11.86 48.09
CA ARG A 118 10.77 12.55 49.27
C ARG A 118 10.10 11.59 50.24
N ALA A 119 9.31 10.64 49.76
CA ALA A 119 8.69 9.63 50.60
C ALA A 119 9.73 8.82 51.40
N LYS A 120 10.83 8.41 50.75
CA LYS A 120 11.95 7.71 51.40
C LYS A 120 12.55 8.55 52.54
N GLU A 121 12.85 9.83 52.29
CA GLU A 121 13.36 10.74 53.31
C GLU A 121 12.41 10.86 54.51
N LEU A 122 11.11 10.99 54.25
CA LEU A 122 10.12 11.12 55.31
C LEU A 122 10.01 9.84 56.14
N ILE A 123 10.12 8.67 55.51
CA ILE A 123 10.14 7.38 56.21
C ILE A 123 11.40 7.24 57.05
N LEU A 124 12.57 7.66 56.55
CA LEU A 124 13.80 7.64 57.34
C LEU A 124 13.73 8.58 58.56
N GLN A 125 13.07 9.72 58.41
CA GLN A 125 12.92 10.71 59.50
C GLN A 125 11.85 10.32 60.52
N ARG A 126 10.71 9.76 60.08
CA ARG A 126 9.53 9.53 60.92
C ARG A 126 9.28 8.07 61.27
N GLY A 127 9.99 7.14 60.63
CA GLY A 127 9.71 5.71 60.69
C GLY A 127 8.57 5.29 59.76
N LEU A 128 8.37 3.98 59.64
CA LEU A 128 7.26 3.41 58.87
C LEU A 128 5.92 3.67 59.59
N PRO A 129 4.89 4.17 58.89
CA PRO A 129 3.58 4.34 59.49
C PRO A 129 3.00 2.97 59.88
N GLY A 130 2.68 2.81 61.17
CA GLY A 130 2.10 1.57 61.72
C GLY A 130 3.07 0.64 62.43
N THR A 131 4.38 0.94 62.45
CA THR A 131 5.36 0.21 63.27
C THR A 131 5.82 1.10 64.42
N PRO A 132 5.69 0.69 65.70
CA PRO A 132 6.32 1.44 66.78
C PRO A 132 7.83 1.48 66.53
N ALA A 133 8.42 2.68 66.65
CA ALA A 133 9.84 2.88 66.44
C ALA A 133 10.66 1.84 67.22
N PRO A 134 11.70 1.22 66.63
CA PRO A 134 12.55 0.30 67.36
C PRO A 134 13.19 1.07 68.52
N GLN A 135 12.75 0.76 69.74
CA GLN A 135 13.36 1.30 70.95
C GLN A 135 14.82 0.90 70.94
N GLY A 136 15.71 1.89 70.96
CA GLY A 136 17.15 1.68 70.85
C GLY A 136 17.60 0.56 71.76
N VAL A 137 18.16 -0.49 71.17
CA VAL A 137 18.85 -1.56 71.88
C VAL A 137 20.02 -0.89 72.59
N LYS A 138 19.87 -0.63 73.89
CA LYS A 138 21.00 -0.27 74.75
C LYS A 138 21.92 -1.48 74.75
N THR A 139 23.02 -1.37 74.02
CA THR A 139 24.11 -2.33 74.11
C THR A 139 24.67 -2.22 75.53
N ASN A 140 24.37 -3.21 76.38
CA ASN A 140 25.08 -3.37 77.63
C ASN A 140 26.39 -4.08 77.28
N ALA A 141 27.45 -3.28 77.19
CA ALA A 141 28.81 -3.80 77.25
C ALA A 141 29.00 -4.51 78.59
N LYS A 142 29.55 -5.73 78.54
CA LYS A 142 30.11 -6.45 79.67
C LYS A 142 31.56 -6.78 79.34
#